data_AF-A0A970Y307-F1
#
_entry.id   AF-A0A970Y307-F1
#
_cell.length_a   1.000
_cell.length_b   1.000
_cell.length_c   1.000
_cell.angle_alpha   90.00
_cell.angle_beta   90.00
_cell.angle_gamma   90.00
#
_symmetry.space_group_name_H-M   'P 1'
#
loop_
_entity.id
_entity.type
_entity.pdbx_description
1 polymer ?
#
loop_
_entity_poly.entity_id
_entity_poly.type
_entity_poly.pdbx_seq_one_letter_code
_entity_poly.pdbx_strand_id
1 'polypeptide(L)'
;MMRAPRRERIFSAAYCLLAAMLLLSFCPAAPAWEREKAERSYRDALECCERIDTEAPRADYARCAHGFRRAYLYDPHYTHAPDALYQEGLLYQRMGEKFGTAEDLRTAAARFEFLARDYPSSRGARDARQRAAALRAGKEPSPPAAASPEAPTTAPVTISGAPPPPVLREEPGRALVLGVRFFSLDDATRVTIDLDRKTAYSRARLVNPERIYFDLAGTDLAEGLSDRSIPVGSDPLHRIRVGRFRSDTVRVVLDVGPGVEYGVREMENPFRIEIDLRRSAPGPAQAPELAVTTTPAPPPAVVTPPAPPPSAVTTTPAPPPAAAAAPAPPKETPQPTPKTSQGDRTLTRMLGLKIGRIVLDPGHGGNDLGTVGPNGLLEKDLTLAIARELKTLLEQGMGAQVFLTRDTDVYVSLEERTALANHYRADLFLSIHANSSRSRSTSGVETYYLDFATTDAEREIAARENATSMRSVSELENLVQKIARAEKSAESRELASIMQKRLHLGARRLLPATKDRGVRSAPFIVLIGAKMPSILAEVAFISNPKDEGVLSREEGRKAMAQALYDGIVGYVETLGSNLVHHRRDRK
;
A
#
# COMPACT_ATOMS: atom_id res chain seq x y z
N MET A 1 36.00 64.62 -40.82
CA MET A 1 34.57 64.34 -41.13
C MET A 1 34.04 63.26 -40.19
N MET A 2 32.73 63.27 -39.92
CA MET A 2 31.79 62.15 -39.70
C MET A 2 32.31 60.87 -39.00
N ARG A 3 31.86 60.47 -37.79
CA ARG A 3 30.51 60.06 -37.31
C ARG A 3 29.85 58.88 -38.07
N ALA A 4 29.89 57.70 -37.46
CA ALA A 4 28.83 56.67 -37.43
C ALA A 4 28.98 55.82 -36.13
N PRO A 5 27.95 55.10 -35.62
CA PRO A 5 27.78 54.96 -34.17
C PRO A 5 27.83 53.54 -33.58
N ARG A 6 27.95 53.48 -32.24
CA ARG A 6 27.75 52.28 -31.40
C ARG A 6 26.34 51.68 -31.60
N ARG A 7 26.21 50.53 -32.26
CA ARG A 7 25.01 49.67 -32.24
C ARG A 7 25.40 48.19 -32.35
N GLU A 8 25.50 47.48 -31.22
CA GLU A 8 25.54 46.00 -31.21
C GLU A 8 25.34 45.42 -29.80
N ARG A 9 26.13 45.89 -28.82
CA ARG A 9 26.20 45.31 -27.45
C ARG A 9 24.94 45.45 -26.57
N ILE A 10 23.81 45.94 -27.09
CA ILE A 10 22.55 46.09 -26.33
C ILE A 10 21.59 44.91 -26.60
N PHE A 11 21.61 44.32 -27.80
CA PHE A 11 20.62 43.30 -28.18
C PHE A 11 20.78 41.95 -27.47
N SER A 12 22.01 41.54 -27.16
CA SER A 12 22.27 40.25 -26.50
C SER A 12 21.76 40.22 -25.04
N ALA A 13 21.95 41.29 -24.27
CA ALA A 13 21.52 41.36 -22.87
C ALA A 13 19.99 41.34 -22.72
N ALA A 14 19.27 42.04 -23.60
CA ALA A 14 17.80 42.08 -23.59
C ALA A 14 17.19 40.68 -23.87
N TYR A 15 17.77 39.92 -24.81
CA TYR A 15 17.27 38.58 -25.14
C TYR A 15 17.50 37.57 -24.01
N CYS A 16 18.65 37.61 -23.33
CA CYS A 16 18.90 36.76 -22.17
C CYS A 16 17.96 37.06 -20.99
N LEU A 17 17.60 38.33 -20.76
CA LEU A 17 16.66 38.70 -19.70
C LEU A 17 15.21 38.32 -20.03
N LEU A 18 14.75 38.49 -21.29
CA LEU A 18 13.43 37.97 -21.69
C LEU A 18 13.35 36.44 -21.59
N ALA A 19 14.39 35.73 -22.05
CA ALA A 19 14.43 34.27 -21.95
C ALA A 19 14.42 33.77 -20.49
N ALA A 20 15.13 34.46 -19.59
CA ALA A 20 15.10 34.15 -18.16
C ALA A 20 13.73 34.41 -17.51
N MET A 21 13.03 35.48 -17.89
CA MET A 21 11.68 35.77 -17.37
C MET A 21 10.62 34.78 -17.91
N LEU A 22 10.69 34.38 -19.18
CA LEU A 22 9.76 33.42 -19.79
C LEU A 22 9.90 31.99 -19.23
N LEU A 23 11.08 31.63 -18.69
CA LEU A 23 11.31 30.32 -18.06
C LEU A 23 10.93 30.25 -16.56
N LEU A 24 10.48 31.36 -15.95
CA LEU A 24 10.12 31.42 -14.53
C LEU A 24 8.61 31.39 -14.24
N SER A 25 7.76 31.15 -15.25
CA SER A 25 6.28 31.20 -15.09
C SER A 25 5.52 29.95 -15.55
N PHE A 26 6.21 28.84 -15.82
CA PHE A 26 5.57 27.53 -16.08
C PHE A 26 6.21 26.40 -15.25
N CYS A 27 6.09 26.50 -13.93
CA CYS A 27 5.90 25.28 -13.16
C CYS A 27 4.47 24.78 -13.49
N PRO A 28 4.28 23.59 -14.08
CA PRO A 28 2.94 23.08 -14.31
C PRO A 28 2.26 22.90 -12.95
N ALA A 29 1.12 23.57 -12.75
CA ALA A 29 0.27 23.29 -11.62
C ALA A 29 -0.12 21.81 -11.62
N ALA A 30 -0.25 21.20 -10.43
CA ALA A 30 -0.70 19.82 -10.32
C ALA A 30 -1.98 19.62 -11.16
N PRO A 31 -2.09 18.54 -11.97
CA PRO A 31 -3.29 18.25 -12.74
C PRO A 31 -4.54 18.40 -11.87
N ALA A 32 -5.62 18.96 -12.42
CA ALA A 32 -6.77 19.38 -11.62
C ALA A 32 -7.35 18.26 -10.71
N TRP A 33 -7.22 17.01 -11.13
CA TRP A 33 -7.63 15.82 -10.36
C TRP A 33 -6.72 15.48 -9.15
N GLU A 34 -5.46 15.91 -9.13
CA GLU A 34 -4.57 15.77 -7.95
C GLU A 34 -5.00 16.75 -6.85
N ARG A 35 -5.22 18.02 -7.21
CA ARG A 35 -5.72 19.06 -6.30
C ARG A 35 -7.10 18.73 -5.71
N GLU A 36 -7.99 18.16 -6.52
CA GLU A 36 -9.32 17.72 -6.06
C GLU A 36 -9.25 16.50 -5.10
N LYS A 37 -8.26 15.62 -5.25
CA LYS A 37 -7.97 14.54 -4.28
C LYS A 37 -7.37 15.07 -2.98
N ALA A 38 -6.53 16.11 -3.06
CA ALA A 38 -6.01 16.84 -1.90
C ALA A 38 -7.14 17.52 -1.11
N GLU A 39 -8.05 18.23 -1.80
CA GLU A 39 -9.21 18.87 -1.18
C GLU A 39 -10.13 17.87 -0.48
N ARG A 40 -10.49 16.77 -1.15
CA ARG A 40 -11.28 15.69 -0.51
C ARG A 40 -10.57 15.15 0.73
N SER A 41 -9.29 14.76 0.64
CA SER A 41 -8.56 14.20 1.79
C SER A 41 -8.43 15.18 2.95
N TYR A 42 -8.37 16.49 2.68
CA TYR A 42 -8.36 17.53 3.72
C TYR A 42 -9.74 17.65 4.41
N ARG A 43 -10.84 17.59 3.63
CA ARG A 43 -12.21 17.59 4.15
C ARG A 43 -12.51 16.32 4.97
N ASP A 44 -12.18 15.15 4.42
CA ASP A 44 -12.32 13.86 5.09
C ASP A 44 -11.56 13.84 6.44
N ALA A 45 -10.42 14.54 6.52
CA ALA A 45 -9.62 14.64 7.73
C ALA A 45 -10.20 15.61 8.77
N LEU A 46 -10.86 16.69 8.34
CA LEU A 46 -11.64 17.57 9.20
C LEU A 46 -12.86 16.84 9.78
N GLU A 47 -13.67 16.20 8.93
CA GLU A 47 -14.82 15.36 9.35
C GLU A 47 -14.37 14.20 10.27
N CYS A 48 -13.17 13.66 10.06
CA CYS A 48 -12.56 12.67 10.95
C CYS A 48 -12.26 13.28 12.33
N CYS A 49 -11.77 14.52 12.41
CA CYS A 49 -11.47 15.21 13.67
C CYS A 49 -12.73 15.64 14.44
N GLU A 50 -13.81 16.01 13.74
CA GLU A 50 -15.12 16.29 14.36
C GLU A 50 -15.70 15.06 15.09
N ARG A 51 -15.23 13.86 14.74
CA ARG A 51 -15.59 12.58 15.36
C ARG A 51 -14.60 12.11 16.44
N ILE A 52 -13.61 12.93 16.82
CA ILE A 52 -12.70 12.63 17.94
C ILE A 52 -13.27 13.23 19.23
N ASP A 53 -13.68 12.37 20.15
CA ASP A 53 -14.10 12.72 21.52
C ASP A 53 -13.00 12.46 22.57
N THR A 54 -13.35 12.56 23.85
CA THR A 54 -12.46 12.35 25.01
C THR A 54 -12.03 10.89 25.18
N GLU A 55 -12.82 9.92 24.71
CA GLU A 55 -12.55 8.48 24.85
C GLU A 55 -11.90 7.87 23.61
N ALA A 56 -12.03 8.55 22.45
CA ALA A 56 -11.57 8.10 21.15
C ALA A 56 -10.14 7.51 21.18
N PRO A 57 -9.91 6.32 20.61
CA PRO A 57 -8.65 5.59 20.74
C PRO A 57 -7.53 6.22 19.92
N ARG A 58 -6.27 5.93 20.27
CA ARG A 58 -5.07 6.45 19.56
C ARG A 58 -5.09 6.24 18.04
N ALA A 59 -5.69 5.14 17.58
CA ALA A 59 -5.85 4.82 16.15
C ALA A 59 -6.70 5.85 15.38
N ASP A 60 -7.64 6.52 16.05
CA ASP A 60 -8.56 7.46 15.42
C ASP A 60 -7.86 8.80 15.15
N TYR A 61 -7.11 9.31 16.12
CA TYR A 61 -6.23 10.45 15.96
C TYR A 61 -5.21 10.22 14.82
N ALA A 62 -4.60 9.03 14.78
CA ALA A 62 -3.68 8.63 13.72
C ALA A 62 -4.37 8.60 12.34
N ARG A 63 -5.57 8.02 12.25
CA ARG A 63 -6.38 7.98 11.00
C ARG A 63 -6.63 9.39 10.45
N CYS A 64 -7.00 10.35 11.30
CA CYS A 64 -7.25 11.71 10.86
C CYS A 64 -5.93 12.43 10.47
N ALA A 65 -4.84 12.18 11.19
CA ALA A 65 -3.51 12.71 10.85
C ALA A 65 -3.02 12.19 9.49
N HIS A 66 -3.24 10.89 9.21
CA HIS A 66 -2.98 10.30 7.89
C HIS A 66 -3.87 10.88 6.78
N GLY A 67 -5.11 11.28 7.09
CA GLY A 67 -5.97 12.03 6.15
C GLY A 67 -5.36 13.37 5.74
N PHE A 68 -4.95 14.19 6.71
CA PHE A 68 -4.26 15.45 6.42
C PHE A 68 -2.93 15.26 5.70
N ARG A 69 -2.16 14.24 6.10
CA ARG A 69 -0.91 13.88 5.42
C ARG A 69 -1.16 13.51 3.95
N ARG A 70 -2.18 12.71 3.69
CA ARG A 70 -2.60 12.32 2.33
C ARG A 70 -3.03 13.53 1.50
N ALA A 71 -3.67 14.54 2.10
CA ALA A 71 -3.98 15.79 1.41
C ALA A 71 -2.72 16.50 0.89
N TYR A 72 -1.70 16.66 1.73
CA TYR A 72 -0.39 17.19 1.32
C TYR A 72 0.30 16.30 0.27
N LEU A 73 0.22 14.98 0.40
CA LEU A 73 0.86 14.03 -0.54
C LEU A 73 0.20 14.03 -1.92
N TYR A 74 -1.08 14.36 -2.04
CA TYR A 74 -1.76 14.50 -3.34
C TYR A 74 -1.43 15.80 -4.06
N ASP A 75 -1.37 16.95 -3.37
CA ASP A 75 -0.91 18.21 -3.96
C ASP A 75 -0.22 19.11 -2.90
N PRO A 76 1.13 19.14 -2.87
CA PRO A 76 1.89 20.06 -2.02
C PRO A 76 1.63 21.56 -2.29
N HIS A 77 1.03 21.93 -3.42
CA HIS A 77 0.69 23.31 -3.77
C HIS A 77 -0.78 23.65 -3.49
N TYR A 78 -1.54 22.70 -2.96
CA TYR A 78 -2.93 22.90 -2.56
C TYR A 78 -3.03 24.00 -1.48
N THR A 79 -4.06 24.85 -1.58
CA THR A 79 -4.23 26.05 -0.76
C THR A 79 -4.19 25.76 0.75
N HIS A 80 -4.65 24.58 1.17
CA HIS A 80 -4.66 24.15 2.57
C HIS A 80 -3.54 23.15 2.93
N ALA A 81 -2.60 22.82 2.03
CA ALA A 81 -1.48 21.92 2.36
C ALA A 81 -0.66 22.37 3.59
N PRO A 82 -0.38 23.66 3.83
CA PRO A 82 0.30 24.10 5.05
C PRO A 82 -0.56 23.93 6.31
N ASP A 83 -1.89 24.07 6.20
CA ASP A 83 -2.81 23.85 7.33
C ASP A 83 -2.96 22.36 7.62
N ALA A 84 -3.07 21.52 6.59
CA ALA A 84 -3.10 20.06 6.73
C ALA A 84 -1.89 19.54 7.54
N LEU A 85 -0.68 20.00 7.22
CA LEU A 85 0.53 19.65 7.97
C LEU A 85 0.54 20.20 9.41
N TYR A 86 -0.13 21.31 9.66
CA TYR A 86 -0.32 21.86 10.99
C TYR A 86 -1.30 21.01 11.82
N GLN A 87 -2.41 20.58 11.22
CA GLN A 87 -3.36 19.65 11.86
C GLN A 87 -2.75 18.26 12.07
N GLU A 88 -1.94 17.74 11.13
CA GLU A 88 -1.15 16.50 11.31
C GLU A 88 -0.27 16.62 12.57
N GLY A 89 0.46 17.73 12.72
CA GLY A 89 1.27 18.01 13.91
C GLY A 89 0.46 18.10 15.21
N LEU A 90 -0.68 18.80 15.20
CA LEU A 90 -1.55 18.93 16.37
C LEU A 90 -2.17 17.60 16.81
N LEU A 91 -2.52 16.72 15.87
CA LEU A 91 -3.07 15.40 16.20
C LEU A 91 -2.01 14.50 16.85
N TYR A 92 -0.79 14.44 16.29
CA TYR A 92 0.31 13.73 16.96
C TYR A 92 0.68 14.36 18.31
N GLN A 93 0.56 15.68 18.46
CA GLN A 93 0.78 16.34 19.75
C GLN A 93 -0.25 15.85 20.79
N ARG A 94 -1.54 15.94 20.46
CA ARG A 94 -2.65 15.46 21.31
C ARG A 94 -2.55 13.96 21.63
N MET A 95 -2.08 13.14 20.68
CA MET A 95 -1.83 11.71 20.93
C MET A 95 -0.76 11.52 22.00
N GLY A 96 0.38 12.20 21.87
CA GLY A 96 1.48 12.09 22.83
C GLY A 96 1.11 12.59 24.22
N GLU A 97 0.28 13.63 24.30
CA GLU A 97 -0.27 14.18 25.55
C GLU A 97 -1.31 13.22 26.18
N LYS A 98 -2.31 12.78 25.42
CA LYS A 98 -3.42 11.93 25.90
C LYS A 98 -2.98 10.51 26.28
N PHE A 99 -2.05 9.91 25.52
CA PHE A 99 -1.65 8.51 25.69
C PHE A 99 -0.24 8.35 26.30
N GLY A 100 0.42 9.43 26.71
CA GLY A 100 1.78 9.42 27.29
C GLY A 100 2.88 8.98 26.31
N THR A 101 2.58 8.94 25.00
CA THR A 101 3.44 8.37 23.97
C THR A 101 4.49 9.39 23.49
N ALA A 102 5.68 9.35 24.11
CA ALA A 102 6.82 10.18 23.72
C ALA A 102 7.24 10.03 22.24
N GLU A 103 6.82 8.95 21.56
CA GLU A 103 7.00 8.75 20.11
C GLU A 103 6.09 9.65 19.27
N ASP A 104 4.85 9.90 19.71
CA ASP A 104 3.94 10.82 19.04
C ASP A 104 4.36 12.27 19.28
N LEU A 105 4.87 12.62 20.47
CA LEU A 105 5.46 13.94 20.74
C LEU A 105 6.68 14.21 19.83
N ARG A 106 7.56 13.21 19.61
CA ARG A 106 8.66 13.30 18.63
C ARG A 106 8.14 13.45 17.20
N THR A 107 7.06 12.75 16.84
CA THR A 107 6.44 12.83 15.51
C THR A 107 5.81 14.21 15.28
N ALA A 108 5.08 14.74 16.25
CA ALA A 108 4.51 16.08 16.25
C ALA A 108 5.59 17.16 16.05
N ALA A 109 6.67 17.11 16.83
CA ALA A 109 7.82 18.00 16.66
C ALA A 109 8.37 17.93 15.22
N ALA A 110 8.55 16.74 14.66
CA ALA A 110 9.02 16.56 13.29
C ALA A 110 8.03 17.08 12.22
N ARG A 111 6.71 17.02 12.45
CA ARG A 111 5.70 17.61 11.55
C ARG A 111 5.70 19.13 11.60
N PHE A 112 5.80 19.70 12.80
CA PHE A 112 5.92 21.14 12.97
C PHE A 112 7.25 21.68 12.38
N GLU A 113 8.37 20.97 12.55
CA GLU A 113 9.66 21.27 11.90
C GLU A 113 9.55 21.25 10.37
N PHE A 114 8.87 20.24 9.82
CA PHE A 114 8.63 20.11 8.38
C PHE A 114 7.83 21.30 7.82
N LEU A 115 6.67 21.60 8.41
CA LEU A 115 5.84 22.76 8.04
C LEU A 115 6.61 24.09 8.14
N ALA A 116 7.33 24.28 9.25
CA ALA A 116 8.10 25.47 9.54
C ALA A 116 9.24 25.74 8.55
N ARG A 117 9.80 24.68 7.96
CA ARG A 117 10.90 24.72 6.98
C ARG A 117 10.38 24.89 5.56
N ASP A 118 9.38 24.10 5.17
CA ASP A 118 8.99 23.94 3.77
C ASP A 118 7.87 24.92 3.34
N TYR A 119 7.10 25.46 4.29
CA TYR A 119 6.15 26.57 4.04
C TYR A 119 6.43 27.75 4.98
N PRO A 120 7.64 28.35 4.92
CA PRO A 120 8.14 29.21 5.98
C PRO A 120 7.38 30.54 6.15
N SER A 121 6.57 30.92 5.16
CA SER A 121 5.69 32.09 5.09
C SER A 121 4.22 31.79 5.44
N SER A 122 3.84 30.53 5.68
CA SER A 122 2.46 30.16 6.00
C SER A 122 2.03 30.63 7.40
N ARG A 123 0.72 30.83 7.60
CA ARG A 123 0.13 31.33 8.87
C ARG A 123 0.56 30.52 10.08
N GLY A 124 0.66 29.19 9.94
CA GLY A 124 1.07 28.27 11.02
C GLY A 124 2.58 28.19 11.25
N ALA A 125 3.43 28.62 10.32
CA ALA A 125 4.87 28.35 10.36
C ALA A 125 5.60 28.94 11.58
N ARG A 126 5.14 30.08 12.12
CA ARG A 126 5.72 30.67 13.34
C ARG A 126 5.39 29.84 14.58
N ASP A 127 4.11 29.50 14.77
CA ASP A 127 3.64 28.69 15.90
C ASP A 127 4.27 27.28 15.84
N ALA A 128 4.32 26.67 14.65
CA ALA A 128 4.98 25.39 14.42
C ALA A 128 6.45 25.38 14.88
N ARG A 129 7.24 26.42 14.58
CA ARG A 129 8.63 26.54 15.11
C ARG A 129 8.66 26.55 16.65
N GLN A 130 7.68 27.19 17.28
CA GLN A 130 7.59 27.28 18.74
C GLN A 130 7.13 25.96 19.36
N ARG A 131 6.13 25.26 18.79
CA ARG A 131 5.71 23.92 19.20
C ARG A 131 6.83 22.90 19.06
N ALA A 132 7.51 22.87 17.92
CA ALA A 132 8.67 22.02 17.71
C ALA A 132 9.74 22.24 18.79
N ALA A 133 10.15 23.49 19.02
CA ALA A 133 11.16 23.81 20.03
C ALA A 133 10.71 23.44 21.46
N ALA A 134 9.44 23.65 21.80
CA ALA A 134 8.87 23.28 23.11
C ALA A 134 8.87 21.75 23.32
N LEU A 135 8.34 20.99 22.35
CA LEU A 135 8.29 19.53 22.38
C LEU A 135 9.70 18.91 22.42
N ARG A 136 10.67 19.46 21.67
CA ARG A 136 12.08 19.07 21.75
C ARG A 136 12.74 19.38 23.10
N ALA A 137 12.28 20.42 23.79
CA ALA A 137 12.76 20.83 25.11
C ALA A 137 12.00 20.17 26.28
N GLY A 138 11.04 19.27 26.01
CA GLY A 138 10.19 18.65 27.05
C GLY A 138 9.26 19.63 27.75
N LYS A 139 8.83 20.70 27.08
CA LYS A 139 7.95 21.74 27.61
C LYS A 139 6.64 21.80 26.82
N GLU A 140 5.56 22.03 27.55
CA GLU A 140 4.22 22.20 26.98
C GLU A 140 4.14 23.56 26.25
N PRO A 141 3.72 23.62 24.97
CA PRO A 141 3.61 24.88 24.23
C PRO A 141 2.31 25.61 24.58
N SER A 142 2.42 26.90 24.88
CA SER A 142 1.26 27.76 25.16
C SER A 142 0.23 27.75 24.01
N PRO A 143 -1.08 27.81 24.31
CA PRO A 143 -2.11 27.88 23.28
C PRO A 143 -2.04 29.22 22.52
N PRO A 144 -2.42 29.25 21.22
CA PRO A 144 -2.54 30.49 20.48
C PRO A 144 -3.71 31.32 21.03
N ALA A 145 -3.58 32.65 21.03
CA ALA A 145 -4.64 33.54 21.46
C ALA A 145 -5.82 33.48 20.48
N ALA A 146 -6.87 32.76 20.86
CA ALA A 146 -8.13 32.66 20.13
C ALA A 146 -9.13 33.72 20.61
N ALA A 147 -9.96 34.23 19.71
CA ALA A 147 -11.11 35.05 20.07
C ALA A 147 -12.25 34.15 20.58
N SER A 148 -13.00 34.64 21.58
CA SER A 148 -14.13 33.94 22.19
C SER A 148 -15.30 33.71 21.21
N PRO A 149 -16.18 32.73 21.50
CA PRO A 149 -17.39 33.10 22.25
C PRO A 149 -17.62 32.26 23.52
N GLU A 150 -18.79 32.40 24.14
CA GLU A 150 -19.09 32.11 25.55
C GLU A 150 -19.57 30.68 25.84
N ALA A 151 -19.64 30.33 27.13
CA ALA A 151 -20.28 29.13 27.69
C ALA A 151 -21.34 29.54 28.74
N PRO A 152 -22.28 28.64 29.10
CA PRO A 152 -22.19 27.97 30.42
C PRO A 152 -22.36 26.43 30.34
N THR A 153 -21.72 25.58 31.16
CA THR A 153 -21.97 25.23 32.60
C THR A 153 -23.39 24.68 32.86
N THR A 154 -23.71 23.61 33.62
CA THR A 154 -23.00 22.66 34.55
C THR A 154 -23.18 21.17 34.07
N ALA A 155 -22.95 20.03 34.77
CA ALA A 155 -22.54 19.61 36.14
C ALA A 155 -21.91 18.17 36.10
N PRO A 156 -21.31 17.62 37.19
CA PRO A 156 -20.63 16.29 37.19
C PRO A 156 -21.42 15.11 37.81
N VAL A 157 -21.07 13.86 37.43
CA VAL A 157 -21.49 12.58 38.07
C VAL A 157 -20.33 11.57 38.09
N THR A 158 -20.23 10.74 39.13
CA THR A 158 -19.07 9.87 39.49
C THR A 158 -19.52 8.79 40.50
N ILE A 159 -19.05 7.53 40.55
CA ILE A 159 -18.08 6.70 39.79
C ILE A 159 -18.58 5.23 39.80
N SER A 160 -18.41 4.41 38.75
CA SER A 160 -18.23 2.94 38.90
C SER A 160 -17.77 2.19 37.64
N GLY A 161 -16.89 1.19 37.83
CA GLY A 161 -16.94 -0.11 37.11
C GLY A 161 -16.47 -0.19 35.65
N ALA A 162 -15.19 -0.48 35.42
CA ALA A 162 -14.72 -0.98 34.12
C ALA A 162 -15.08 -2.47 33.94
N PRO A 163 -15.73 -2.88 32.83
CA PRO A 163 -15.93 -4.29 32.50
C PRO A 163 -14.66 -4.91 31.90
N PRO A 164 -14.45 -6.24 32.03
CA PRO A 164 -13.39 -6.95 31.32
C PRO A 164 -13.65 -6.98 29.79
N PRO A 165 -12.62 -7.23 28.96
CA PRO A 165 -12.79 -7.29 27.51
C PRO A 165 -13.80 -8.38 27.09
N PRO A 166 -14.57 -8.16 26.00
CA PRO A 166 -15.61 -9.08 25.59
C PRO A 166 -15.02 -10.41 25.11
N VAL A 167 -15.28 -11.47 25.86
CA VAL A 167 -15.15 -12.84 25.38
C VAL A 167 -16.20 -13.04 24.28
N LEU A 168 -15.79 -13.50 23.10
CA LEU A 168 -16.69 -13.79 21.99
C LEU A 168 -17.75 -14.81 22.42
N ARG A 169 -19.01 -14.38 22.43
CA ARG A 169 -20.20 -15.22 22.56
C ARG A 169 -21.04 -15.06 21.30
N GLU A 170 -21.57 -16.17 20.80
CA GLU A 170 -22.57 -16.17 19.73
C GLU A 170 -23.94 -15.80 20.32
N GLU A 171 -24.15 -14.51 20.56
CA GLU A 171 -25.48 -13.99 20.94
C GLU A 171 -26.43 -14.05 19.72
N PRO A 172 -27.71 -14.43 19.89
CA PRO A 172 -28.68 -14.61 18.79
C PRO A 172 -29.24 -13.27 18.27
N GLY A 173 -28.35 -12.36 17.84
CA GLY A 173 -28.68 -11.08 17.23
C GLY A 173 -28.56 -11.07 15.69
N ARG A 174 -29.00 -9.98 15.07
CA ARG A 174 -28.77 -9.71 13.63
C ARG A 174 -27.33 -9.30 13.34
N ALA A 175 -26.82 -9.67 12.18
CA ALA A 175 -25.48 -9.29 11.75
C ALA A 175 -25.42 -7.82 11.33
N LEU A 176 -24.38 -7.10 11.77
CA LEU A 176 -24.22 -5.69 11.51
C LEU A 176 -23.39 -5.46 10.24
N VAL A 177 -23.95 -4.67 9.32
CA VAL A 177 -23.15 -4.00 8.29
C VAL A 177 -22.42 -2.85 8.98
N LEU A 178 -21.10 -3.00 9.11
CA LEU A 178 -20.20 -2.07 9.79
C LEU A 178 -19.74 -0.91 8.88
N GLY A 179 -19.83 -1.10 7.57
CA GLY A 179 -19.49 -0.06 6.60
C GLY A 179 -19.76 -0.49 5.16
N VAL A 180 -19.92 0.49 4.28
CA VAL A 180 -19.82 0.28 2.83
C VAL A 180 -18.88 1.35 2.28
N ARG A 181 -17.78 0.89 1.67
CA ARG A 181 -16.70 1.73 1.12
C ARG A 181 -16.36 1.29 -0.29
N PHE A 182 -15.67 2.13 -1.04
CA PHE A 182 -15.29 1.85 -2.42
C PHE A 182 -13.89 2.34 -2.76
N PHE A 183 -13.32 1.79 -3.83
CA PHE A 183 -12.09 2.26 -4.46
C PHE A 183 -12.21 2.08 -5.97
N SER A 184 -11.97 3.16 -6.72
CA SER A 184 -12.07 3.19 -8.17
C SER A 184 -10.70 3.44 -8.80
N LEU A 185 -10.38 2.69 -9.84
CA LEU A 185 -9.15 2.83 -10.61
C LEU A 185 -9.42 2.51 -12.08
N ASP A 186 -9.11 3.48 -12.95
CA ASP A 186 -9.23 3.40 -14.40
C ASP A 186 -10.62 2.89 -14.89
N ASP A 187 -10.75 1.62 -15.24
CA ASP A 187 -11.97 0.97 -15.75
C ASP A 187 -12.66 0.03 -14.73
N ALA A 188 -12.16 -0.01 -13.49
CA ALA A 188 -12.60 -0.89 -12.42
C ALA A 188 -13.03 -0.13 -11.16
N THR A 189 -13.91 -0.74 -10.35
CA THR A 189 -14.25 -0.25 -9.01
C THR A 189 -14.57 -1.41 -8.09
N ARG A 190 -13.87 -1.49 -6.95
CA ARG A 190 -14.25 -2.38 -5.84
C ARG A 190 -15.21 -1.65 -4.92
N VAL A 191 -16.27 -2.33 -4.51
CA VAL A 191 -17.09 -1.98 -3.34
C VAL A 191 -16.87 -3.04 -2.27
N THR A 192 -16.67 -2.63 -1.03
CA THR A 192 -16.54 -3.53 0.12
C THR A 192 -17.67 -3.23 1.09
N ILE A 193 -18.45 -4.26 1.42
CA ILE A 193 -19.41 -4.27 2.51
C ILE A 193 -18.72 -4.96 3.69
N ASP A 194 -18.34 -4.19 4.71
CA ASP A 194 -17.71 -4.71 5.93
C ASP A 194 -18.78 -5.18 6.93
N LEU A 195 -18.58 -6.33 7.57
CA LEU A 195 -19.56 -7.04 8.41
C LEU A 195 -18.96 -7.45 9.76
N ASP A 196 -19.81 -7.59 10.79
CA ASP A 196 -19.39 -8.13 12.08
C ASP A 196 -19.26 -9.67 12.09
N ARG A 197 -20.09 -10.38 11.31
CA ARG A 197 -20.04 -11.84 11.12
C ARG A 197 -20.43 -12.29 9.72
N LYS A 198 -20.14 -13.55 9.39
CA LYS A 198 -20.58 -14.18 8.14
C LYS A 198 -22.10 -14.10 8.02
N THR A 199 -22.55 -13.66 6.84
CA THR A 199 -23.94 -13.27 6.60
C THR A 199 -24.38 -13.80 5.25
N ALA A 200 -25.55 -14.46 5.18
CA ALA A 200 -26.12 -14.91 3.92
C ALA A 200 -26.74 -13.73 3.16
N TYR A 201 -26.52 -13.66 1.84
CA TYR A 201 -27.10 -12.63 0.99
C TYR A 201 -27.62 -13.24 -0.33
N SER A 202 -28.59 -12.55 -0.93
CA SER A 202 -28.96 -12.76 -2.33
C SER A 202 -28.50 -11.57 -3.18
N ARG A 203 -28.34 -11.78 -4.50
CA ARG A 203 -27.91 -10.74 -5.44
C ARG A 203 -28.69 -10.84 -6.74
N ALA A 204 -29.00 -9.71 -7.36
CA ALA A 204 -29.58 -9.67 -8.71
C ALA A 204 -29.22 -8.39 -9.46
N ARG A 205 -29.41 -8.42 -10.78
CA ARG A 205 -29.32 -7.25 -11.66
C ARG A 205 -30.72 -6.79 -12.06
N LEU A 206 -30.93 -5.48 -12.05
CA LEU A 206 -32.06 -4.80 -12.66
C LEU A 206 -31.54 -4.08 -13.91
N VAL A 207 -32.33 -4.08 -14.98
CA VAL A 207 -32.09 -3.22 -16.15
C VAL A 207 -32.97 -1.98 -16.08
N ASN A 208 -32.59 -0.92 -16.81
CA ASN A 208 -33.34 0.35 -16.95
C ASN A 208 -33.68 1.07 -15.62
N PRO A 209 -32.74 1.83 -15.02
CA PRO A 209 -31.29 1.84 -15.30
C PRO A 209 -30.60 0.59 -14.75
N GLU A 210 -29.45 0.23 -15.34
CA GLU A 210 -28.63 -0.89 -14.86
C GLU A 210 -28.22 -0.70 -13.40
N ARG A 211 -28.60 -1.67 -12.55
CA ARG A 211 -28.32 -1.70 -11.12
C ARG A 211 -28.02 -3.11 -10.68
N ILE A 212 -27.04 -3.28 -9.81
CA ILE A 212 -26.76 -4.55 -9.12
C ILE A 212 -27.11 -4.34 -7.65
N TYR A 213 -27.90 -5.23 -7.05
CA TYR A 213 -28.21 -5.15 -5.63
C TYR A 213 -27.85 -6.43 -4.87
N PHE A 214 -27.59 -6.25 -3.57
CA PHE A 214 -27.25 -7.28 -2.60
C PHE A 214 -28.19 -7.13 -1.41
N ASP A 215 -28.98 -8.17 -1.13
CA ASP A 215 -29.90 -8.26 0.01
C ASP A 215 -29.30 -9.18 1.06
N LEU A 216 -28.83 -8.62 2.17
CA LEU A 216 -28.19 -9.34 3.25
C LEU A 216 -29.25 -9.76 4.28
N ALA A 217 -29.54 -11.06 4.39
CA ALA A 217 -30.62 -11.56 5.22
C ALA A 217 -30.20 -11.68 6.70
N GLY A 218 -31.11 -11.35 7.62
CA GLY A 218 -30.83 -11.38 9.06
C GLY A 218 -29.88 -10.27 9.52
N THR A 219 -29.87 -9.13 8.82
CA THR A 219 -28.95 -8.01 9.10
C THR A 219 -29.62 -6.78 9.68
N ASP A 220 -28.79 -5.93 10.28
CA ASP A 220 -29.10 -4.54 10.56
C ASP A 220 -27.93 -3.62 10.18
N LEU A 221 -28.15 -2.31 10.21
CA LEU A 221 -27.12 -1.30 9.92
C LEU A 221 -26.46 -0.82 11.21
N ALA A 222 -25.13 -0.73 11.22
CA ALA A 222 -24.43 0.04 12.26
C ALA A 222 -24.79 1.54 12.17
N GLU A 223 -24.58 2.25 13.28
CA GLU A 223 -25.03 3.64 13.43
C GLU A 223 -24.38 4.58 12.39
N GLY A 224 -25.19 5.48 11.82
CA GLY A 224 -24.75 6.41 10.77
C GLY A 224 -24.68 5.86 9.33
N LEU A 225 -25.08 4.60 9.09
CA LEU A 225 -25.15 3.99 7.75
C LEU A 225 -26.56 3.95 7.12
N SER A 226 -27.61 4.25 7.89
CA SER A 226 -28.99 4.26 7.38
C SER A 226 -29.19 5.27 6.25
N ASP A 227 -29.81 4.79 5.17
CA ASP A 227 -30.22 5.53 3.97
C ASP A 227 -29.11 6.36 3.29
N ARG A 228 -27.84 5.99 3.52
CA ARG A 228 -26.68 6.59 2.85
C ARG A 228 -26.75 6.34 1.35
N SER A 229 -26.57 7.42 0.58
CA SER A 229 -26.17 7.32 -0.82
C SER A 229 -24.79 7.94 -1.02
N ILE A 230 -23.87 7.14 -1.55
CA ILE A 230 -22.45 7.48 -1.70
C ILE A 230 -22.22 7.70 -3.20
N PRO A 231 -21.96 8.94 -3.67
CA PRO A 231 -21.56 9.18 -5.05
C PRO A 231 -20.15 8.62 -5.29
N VAL A 232 -19.93 8.02 -6.47
CA VAL A 232 -18.66 7.36 -6.82
C VAL A 232 -17.98 8.06 -7.99
N GLY A 233 -18.61 8.13 -9.17
CA GLY A 233 -18.03 8.79 -10.34
C GLY A 233 -18.61 8.35 -11.68
N SER A 234 -17.74 8.29 -12.70
CA SER A 234 -18.04 7.73 -14.03
C SER A 234 -18.08 6.20 -14.01
N ASP A 235 -18.28 5.57 -15.18
CA ASP A 235 -18.20 4.12 -15.37
C ASP A 235 -16.97 3.50 -14.66
N PRO A 236 -17.08 2.30 -14.05
CA PRO A 236 -18.23 1.39 -14.09
C PRO A 236 -19.31 1.65 -13.01
N LEU A 237 -19.04 2.49 -12.00
CA LEU A 237 -19.95 2.68 -10.85
C LEU A 237 -20.27 4.16 -10.63
N HIS A 238 -21.55 4.52 -10.72
CA HIS A 238 -21.98 5.90 -10.51
C HIS A 238 -22.23 6.22 -9.04
N ARG A 239 -22.89 5.31 -8.32
CA ARG A 239 -23.39 5.57 -6.97
C ARG A 239 -23.71 4.28 -6.22
N ILE A 240 -23.45 4.30 -4.92
CA ILE A 240 -23.89 3.25 -3.98
C ILE A 240 -25.08 3.79 -3.18
N ARG A 241 -26.01 2.92 -2.82
CA ARG A 241 -27.14 3.19 -1.92
C ARG A 241 -27.17 2.10 -0.86
N VAL A 242 -27.34 2.46 0.41
CA VAL A 242 -27.39 1.54 1.54
C VAL A 242 -28.62 1.87 2.36
N GLY A 243 -29.48 0.89 2.64
CA GLY A 243 -30.70 1.11 3.43
C GLY A 243 -31.36 -0.20 3.88
N ARG A 244 -32.34 -0.10 4.78
CA ARG A 244 -33.14 -1.26 5.21
C ARG A 244 -34.22 -1.54 4.16
N PHE A 245 -34.13 -2.66 3.44
CA PHE A 245 -35.14 -3.07 2.45
C PHE A 245 -36.32 -3.80 3.11
N ARG A 246 -36.06 -4.51 4.20
CA ARG A 246 -37.07 -5.08 5.09
C ARG A 246 -36.64 -4.88 6.54
N SER A 247 -37.54 -5.20 7.47
CA SER A 247 -37.28 -5.14 8.91
C SER A 247 -36.11 -6.00 9.38
N ASP A 248 -35.62 -6.95 8.56
CA ASP A 248 -34.57 -7.93 8.83
C ASP A 248 -33.48 -8.00 7.73
N THR A 249 -33.55 -7.11 6.73
CA THR A 249 -32.76 -7.22 5.49
C THR A 249 -32.22 -5.86 5.07
N VAL A 250 -30.91 -5.67 5.16
CA VAL A 250 -30.19 -4.56 4.54
C VAL A 250 -30.03 -4.81 3.04
N ARG A 251 -30.26 -3.77 2.23
CA ARG A 251 -29.97 -3.77 0.80
C ARG A 251 -28.87 -2.77 0.48
N VAL A 252 -27.86 -3.24 -0.25
CA VAL A 252 -26.85 -2.39 -0.90
C VAL A 252 -27.14 -2.41 -2.41
N VAL A 253 -27.33 -1.24 -3.02
CA VAL A 253 -27.56 -1.08 -4.47
C VAL A 253 -26.42 -0.32 -5.10
N LEU A 254 -25.96 -0.81 -6.24
CA LEU A 254 -24.92 -0.24 -7.08
C LEU A 254 -25.59 0.27 -8.36
N ASP A 255 -25.69 1.59 -8.53
CA ASP A 255 -26.14 2.22 -9.79
C ASP A 255 -24.92 2.19 -10.75
N VAL A 256 -24.94 1.33 -11.77
CA VAL A 256 -23.77 1.02 -12.64
C VAL A 256 -23.96 1.47 -14.08
N GLY A 257 -22.84 1.63 -14.80
CA GLY A 257 -22.84 1.90 -16.24
C GLY A 257 -23.30 0.67 -17.06
N PRO A 258 -23.65 0.88 -18.34
CA PRO A 258 -24.09 -0.21 -19.22
C PRO A 258 -22.94 -1.17 -19.56
N GLY A 259 -23.22 -2.47 -19.59
CA GLY A 259 -22.20 -3.48 -19.96
C GLY A 259 -21.08 -3.63 -18.92
N VAL A 260 -21.40 -3.45 -17.64
CA VAL A 260 -20.50 -3.71 -16.52
C VAL A 260 -20.59 -5.18 -16.10
N GLU A 261 -19.46 -5.87 -16.02
CA GLU A 261 -19.33 -7.20 -15.40
C GLU A 261 -19.02 -7.06 -13.90
N TYR A 262 -19.33 -8.10 -13.11
CA TYR A 262 -19.01 -8.10 -11.69
C TYR A 262 -18.61 -9.46 -11.12
N GLY A 263 -17.53 -9.45 -10.34
CA GLY A 263 -17.15 -10.53 -9.42
C GLY A 263 -17.65 -10.23 -8.01
N VAL A 264 -17.81 -11.28 -7.19
CA VAL A 264 -18.10 -11.16 -5.76
C VAL A 264 -17.25 -12.17 -5.01
N ARG A 265 -16.62 -11.76 -3.90
CA ARG A 265 -15.87 -12.62 -2.99
C ARG A 265 -16.25 -12.31 -1.55
N GLU A 266 -16.55 -13.36 -0.80
CA GLU A 266 -16.63 -13.32 0.65
C GLU A 266 -15.23 -13.51 1.24
N MET A 267 -14.93 -12.79 2.31
CA MET A 267 -13.73 -13.02 3.12
C MET A 267 -14.12 -13.11 4.60
N GLU A 268 -13.39 -13.95 5.32
CA GLU A 268 -13.57 -14.20 6.75
C GLU A 268 -12.32 -13.68 7.47
N ASN A 269 -12.52 -12.87 8.52
CA ASN A 269 -11.48 -12.11 9.26
C ASN A 269 -10.81 -10.95 8.48
N PRO A 270 -11.29 -9.70 8.64
CA PRO A 270 -12.65 -9.35 9.06
C PRO A 270 -13.67 -9.83 8.03
N PHE A 271 -14.90 -10.09 8.47
CA PHE A 271 -15.97 -10.52 7.58
C PHE A 271 -16.32 -9.40 6.61
N ARG A 272 -16.32 -9.69 5.31
CA ARG A 272 -16.67 -8.70 4.28
C ARG A 272 -17.08 -9.34 2.96
N ILE A 273 -17.91 -8.63 2.22
CA ILE A 273 -18.27 -8.94 0.83
C ILE A 273 -17.58 -7.92 -0.06
N GLU A 274 -16.60 -8.37 -0.84
CA GLU A 274 -15.93 -7.57 -1.86
C GLU A 274 -16.59 -7.80 -3.22
N ILE A 275 -16.97 -6.70 -3.88
CA ILE A 275 -17.71 -6.67 -5.15
C ILE A 275 -16.83 -5.94 -6.15
N ASP A 276 -16.30 -6.69 -7.12
CA ASP A 276 -15.37 -6.20 -8.14
C ASP A 276 -16.13 -5.86 -9.43
N LEU A 277 -16.37 -4.58 -9.70
CA LEU A 277 -17.01 -4.09 -10.92
C LEU A 277 -15.97 -3.74 -11.98
N ARG A 278 -16.21 -4.13 -13.24
CA ARG A 278 -15.33 -3.83 -14.39
C ARG A 278 -16.17 -3.56 -15.64
N ARG A 279 -15.66 -2.73 -16.55
CA ARG A 279 -16.23 -2.63 -17.90
C ARG A 279 -15.91 -3.92 -18.68
N SER A 280 -16.88 -4.52 -19.36
CA SER A 280 -16.57 -5.52 -20.39
C SER A 280 -15.72 -4.87 -21.49
N ALA A 281 -14.63 -5.51 -21.90
CA ALA A 281 -13.87 -5.06 -23.05
C ALA A 281 -14.75 -5.13 -24.31
N PRO A 282 -14.64 -4.17 -25.26
CA PRO A 282 -15.37 -4.26 -26.52
C PRO A 282 -14.85 -5.45 -27.33
N GLY A 283 -15.58 -6.55 -27.28
CA GLY A 283 -15.40 -7.66 -28.21
C GLY A 283 -15.62 -7.22 -29.66
N PRO A 284 -15.15 -7.99 -30.66
CA PRO A 284 -15.44 -7.69 -32.06
C PRO A 284 -16.97 -7.62 -32.25
N ALA A 285 -17.43 -6.54 -32.88
CA ALA A 285 -18.84 -6.19 -32.91
C ALA A 285 -19.69 -7.31 -33.52
N GLN A 286 -20.54 -7.93 -32.70
CA GLN A 286 -21.62 -8.78 -33.20
C GLN A 286 -22.64 -7.88 -33.90
N ALA A 287 -23.06 -8.30 -35.10
CA ALA A 287 -24.04 -7.55 -35.88
C ALA A 287 -25.40 -7.51 -35.16
N PRO A 288 -26.20 -6.44 -35.33
CA PRO A 288 -27.48 -6.31 -34.65
C PRO A 288 -28.51 -7.31 -35.21
N GLU A 289 -28.79 -8.37 -34.47
CA GLU A 289 -29.91 -9.26 -34.76
C GLU A 289 -31.24 -8.57 -34.35
N LEU A 290 -32.18 -8.50 -35.29
CA LEU A 290 -33.39 -7.69 -35.16
C LEU A 290 -34.45 -8.39 -34.29
N ALA A 291 -35.04 -7.64 -33.37
CA ALA A 291 -36.04 -8.17 -32.45
C ALA A 291 -37.35 -8.55 -33.15
N VAL A 292 -37.91 -9.72 -32.80
CA VAL A 292 -39.26 -10.15 -33.20
C VAL A 292 -40.07 -10.54 -31.96
N THR A 293 -41.29 -10.00 -31.93
CA THR A 293 -42.38 -10.02 -30.94
C THR A 293 -42.60 -11.19 -29.97
N THR A 294 -43.24 -10.83 -28.84
CA THR A 294 -43.70 -11.66 -27.71
C THR A 294 -44.94 -12.53 -27.97
N THR A 295 -44.99 -13.72 -27.35
CA THR A 295 -46.22 -14.50 -27.02
C THR A 295 -45.98 -15.24 -25.67
N PRO A 296 -46.97 -15.38 -24.75
CA PRO A 296 -46.74 -15.84 -23.37
C PRO A 296 -46.77 -17.37 -23.15
N ALA A 297 -46.34 -17.80 -21.95
CA ALA A 297 -46.16 -19.20 -21.55
C ALA A 297 -47.37 -19.84 -20.80
N PRO A 298 -47.54 -21.18 -20.86
CA PRO A 298 -48.52 -21.94 -20.07
C PRO A 298 -48.04 -22.29 -18.63
N PRO A 299 -48.95 -22.71 -17.73
CA PRO A 299 -48.66 -22.98 -16.31
C PRO A 299 -47.96 -24.34 -16.03
N PRO A 300 -47.37 -24.54 -14.83
CA PRO A 300 -46.50 -25.69 -14.53
C PRO A 300 -47.25 -26.97 -14.15
N ALA A 301 -46.60 -28.11 -14.37
CA ALA A 301 -47.02 -29.44 -13.89
C ALA A 301 -46.10 -29.94 -12.76
N VAL A 302 -46.67 -30.70 -11.82
CA VAL A 302 -45.99 -31.21 -10.62
C VAL A 302 -45.37 -32.60 -10.87
N VAL A 303 -44.11 -32.80 -10.48
CA VAL A 303 -43.49 -34.13 -10.32
C VAL A 303 -42.63 -34.16 -9.04
N THR A 304 -42.66 -35.28 -8.34
CA THR A 304 -42.05 -35.52 -7.00
C THR A 304 -40.57 -35.95 -7.04
N PRO A 305 -39.81 -35.80 -5.94
CA PRO A 305 -38.38 -36.15 -5.87
C PRO A 305 -38.11 -37.66 -5.66
N PRO A 306 -36.98 -38.20 -6.17
CA PRO A 306 -36.48 -39.54 -5.84
C PRO A 306 -35.56 -39.56 -4.59
N ALA A 307 -35.28 -40.75 -4.07
CA ALA A 307 -34.60 -41.03 -2.80
C ALA A 307 -33.12 -41.49 -2.99
N PRO A 308 -32.32 -41.72 -1.91
CA PRO A 308 -30.86 -41.90 -2.01
C PRO A 308 -30.41 -43.32 -2.40
N PRO A 309 -29.14 -43.51 -2.82
CA PRO A 309 -28.64 -44.76 -3.41
C PRO A 309 -28.07 -45.79 -2.41
N PRO A 310 -28.08 -47.10 -2.75
CA PRO A 310 -27.27 -48.14 -2.12
C PRO A 310 -25.88 -48.31 -2.80
N SER A 311 -24.98 -49.07 -2.16
CA SER A 311 -23.52 -49.10 -2.46
C SER A 311 -23.02 -50.34 -3.24
N ALA A 312 -21.85 -50.18 -3.90
CA ALA A 312 -20.98 -51.21 -4.50
C ALA A 312 -21.55 -51.94 -5.75
N VAL A 313 -20.77 -52.43 -6.73
CA VAL A 313 -19.51 -53.21 -6.66
C VAL A 313 -18.52 -52.87 -7.80
N THR A 314 -17.24 -53.20 -7.59
CA THR A 314 -16.07 -53.00 -8.47
C THR A 314 -16.05 -53.83 -9.76
N THR A 315 -15.68 -53.22 -10.90
CA THR A 315 -14.87 -53.87 -11.97
C THR A 315 -13.96 -52.86 -12.68
N THR A 316 -12.83 -53.32 -13.23
CA THR A 316 -11.81 -52.50 -13.91
C THR A 316 -11.58 -52.98 -15.35
N PRO A 317 -11.64 -52.09 -16.37
CA PRO A 317 -11.09 -52.37 -17.71
C PRO A 317 -9.67 -51.81 -17.91
N ALA A 318 -8.91 -52.41 -18.82
CA ALA A 318 -7.51 -52.08 -19.13
C ALA A 318 -7.35 -50.99 -20.23
N PRO A 319 -6.18 -50.31 -20.33
CA PRO A 319 -5.97 -49.25 -21.31
C PRO A 319 -5.63 -49.75 -22.75
N PRO A 320 -5.96 -48.99 -23.80
CA PRO A 320 -5.54 -49.27 -25.17
C PRO A 320 -4.05 -48.91 -25.42
N PRO A 321 -3.42 -49.47 -26.48
CA PRO A 321 -1.96 -49.44 -26.65
C PRO A 321 -1.40 -48.16 -27.31
N ALA A 322 -0.09 -47.97 -27.17
CA ALA A 322 0.65 -46.83 -27.74
C ALA A 322 0.88 -46.96 -29.25
N ALA A 323 0.89 -45.82 -29.94
CA ALA A 323 1.37 -45.67 -31.32
C ALA A 323 2.71 -44.91 -31.36
N ALA A 324 3.49 -45.09 -32.43
CA ALA A 324 4.91 -44.73 -32.46
C ALA A 324 5.19 -43.21 -32.58
N ALA A 325 6.35 -42.80 -32.07
CA ALA A 325 6.81 -41.41 -32.12
C ALA A 325 7.49 -41.06 -33.45
N ALA A 326 7.26 -39.83 -33.92
CA ALA A 326 8.12 -39.13 -34.88
C ALA A 326 9.08 -38.19 -34.10
N PRO A 327 10.30 -37.90 -34.60
CA PRO A 327 11.30 -37.15 -33.85
C PRO A 327 10.92 -35.67 -33.69
N ALA A 328 11.06 -35.15 -32.48
CA ALA A 328 10.96 -33.72 -32.21
C ALA A 328 12.15 -32.94 -32.81
N PRO A 329 11.99 -31.67 -33.20
CA PRO A 329 13.10 -30.82 -33.60
C PRO A 329 14.11 -30.66 -32.43
N PRO A 330 15.37 -30.31 -32.72
CA PRO A 330 16.40 -30.15 -31.67
C PRO A 330 15.97 -29.15 -30.60
N LYS A 331 16.19 -29.51 -29.33
CA LYS A 331 16.10 -28.55 -28.23
C LYS A 331 17.27 -27.58 -28.36
N GLU A 332 17.03 -26.38 -28.86
CA GLU A 332 17.95 -25.26 -28.62
C GLU A 332 18.02 -25.04 -27.11
N THR A 333 19.16 -25.40 -26.51
CA THR A 333 19.47 -25.00 -25.15
C THR A 333 19.61 -23.49 -25.11
N PRO A 334 18.95 -22.78 -24.18
CA PRO A 334 19.16 -21.34 -24.01
C PRO A 334 20.64 -21.08 -23.72
N GLN A 335 21.36 -20.52 -24.71
CA GLN A 335 22.75 -20.14 -24.50
C GLN A 335 22.81 -19.07 -23.41
N PRO A 336 23.78 -19.12 -22.49
CA PRO A 336 23.94 -18.10 -21.47
C PRO A 336 24.19 -16.75 -22.15
N THR A 337 23.31 -15.79 -21.92
CA THR A 337 23.47 -14.41 -22.41
C THR A 337 24.87 -13.88 -22.03
N PRO A 338 25.59 -13.19 -22.92
CA PRO A 338 26.93 -12.68 -22.63
C PRO A 338 26.98 -11.87 -21.34
N LYS A 339 28.08 -12.00 -20.59
CA LYS A 339 28.31 -11.21 -19.36
C LYS A 339 28.39 -9.72 -19.71
N THR A 340 27.30 -8.98 -19.52
CA THR A 340 27.22 -7.53 -19.72
C THR A 340 27.95 -6.78 -18.62
N SER A 341 29.29 -6.83 -18.65
CA SER A 341 30.20 -6.07 -17.80
C SER A 341 30.65 -4.77 -18.48
N GLN A 342 29.75 -4.15 -19.24
CA GLN A 342 29.88 -2.83 -19.85
C GLN A 342 28.80 -1.93 -19.23
N GLY A 343 29.20 -0.77 -18.71
CA GLY A 343 28.45 -0.03 -17.68
C GLY A 343 27.34 0.91 -18.19
N ASP A 344 27.02 0.85 -19.48
CA ASP A 344 26.54 2.01 -20.25
C ASP A 344 25.03 2.28 -20.18
N ARG A 345 24.33 1.79 -19.15
CA ARG A 345 22.85 1.62 -19.17
C ARG A 345 22.05 2.26 -18.03
N THR A 346 22.66 3.09 -17.19
CA THR A 346 21.90 3.90 -16.22
C THR A 346 22.47 5.30 -16.16
N LEU A 347 21.60 6.32 -16.17
CA LEU A 347 22.02 7.73 -16.04
C LEU A 347 22.82 7.96 -14.74
N THR A 348 22.46 7.25 -13.67
CA THR A 348 23.17 7.28 -12.38
C THR A 348 24.61 6.82 -12.52
N ARG A 349 24.86 5.70 -13.20
CA ARG A 349 26.19 5.13 -13.45
C ARG A 349 26.99 5.98 -14.46
N MET A 350 26.34 6.49 -15.51
CA MET A 350 26.96 7.36 -16.53
C MET A 350 27.37 8.74 -16.00
N LEU A 351 26.63 9.29 -15.03
CA LEU A 351 26.89 10.60 -14.44
C LEU A 351 27.65 10.54 -13.10
N GLY A 352 28.01 9.34 -12.62
CA GLY A 352 28.68 9.15 -11.32
C GLY A 352 27.85 9.63 -10.12
N LEU A 353 26.52 9.60 -10.24
CA LEU A 353 25.61 10.10 -9.22
C LEU A 353 25.53 9.11 -8.04
N LYS A 354 25.61 9.66 -6.83
CA LYS A 354 25.51 8.89 -5.58
C LYS A 354 24.04 8.63 -5.25
N ILE A 355 23.73 7.39 -4.88
CA ILE A 355 22.49 7.06 -4.15
C ILE A 355 22.49 7.88 -2.86
N GLY A 356 21.53 8.80 -2.75
CA GLY A 356 21.37 9.73 -1.63
C GLY A 356 20.01 9.65 -0.94
N ARG A 357 19.03 8.97 -1.55
CA ARG A 357 17.68 8.77 -1.01
C ARG A 357 17.25 7.32 -1.10
N ILE A 358 16.92 6.72 0.04
CA ILE A 358 16.48 5.33 0.12
C ILE A 358 15.13 5.28 0.81
N VAL A 359 14.19 4.51 0.28
CA VAL A 359 12.92 4.20 0.95
C VAL A 359 12.92 2.74 1.38
N LEU A 360 12.78 2.55 2.69
CA LEU A 360 12.58 1.25 3.31
C LEU A 360 11.09 1.04 3.53
N ASP A 361 10.62 -0.15 3.23
CA ASP A 361 9.22 -0.52 3.36
C ASP A 361 9.08 -1.74 4.29
N PRO A 362 8.72 -1.54 5.58
CA PRO A 362 8.46 -2.66 6.47
C PRO A 362 7.10 -3.27 6.15
N GLY A 363 7.10 -4.51 5.65
CA GLY A 363 5.90 -5.24 5.23
C GLY A 363 4.80 -5.27 6.30
N HIS A 364 3.54 -5.38 5.87
CA HIS A 364 2.34 -5.44 6.74
C HIS A 364 2.18 -4.20 7.64
N GLY A 365 1.41 -4.29 8.73
CA GLY A 365 1.20 -3.22 9.72
C GLY A 365 -0.27 -3.04 10.12
N GLY A 366 -0.51 -2.61 11.37
CA GLY A 366 -1.84 -2.43 11.94
C GLY A 366 -2.57 -3.77 12.08
N ASN A 367 -3.74 -3.88 11.44
CA ASN A 367 -4.53 -5.12 11.41
C ASN A 367 -3.96 -6.19 10.48
N ASP A 368 -3.07 -5.82 9.55
CA ASP A 368 -2.28 -6.78 8.79
C ASP A 368 -1.07 -7.18 9.64
N LEU A 369 -1.11 -8.41 10.17
CA LEU A 369 -0.05 -8.96 11.01
C LEU A 369 1.14 -9.50 10.20
N GLY A 370 0.92 -9.77 8.90
CA GLY A 370 1.74 -10.70 8.12
C GLY A 370 1.71 -12.11 8.71
N THR A 371 2.81 -12.84 8.55
CA THR A 371 3.02 -14.14 9.16
C THR A 371 3.04 -14.05 10.69
N VAL A 372 2.47 -15.06 11.35
CA VAL A 372 2.64 -15.29 12.79
C VAL A 372 3.53 -16.52 12.97
N GLY A 373 4.69 -16.33 13.62
CA GLY A 373 5.61 -17.41 13.95
C GLY A 373 5.05 -18.37 15.00
N PRO A 374 5.56 -19.62 15.09
CA PRO A 374 5.00 -20.65 15.96
C PRO A 374 5.16 -20.39 17.47
N ASN A 375 5.94 -19.39 17.88
CA ASN A 375 6.03 -18.88 19.26
C ASN A 375 5.42 -17.47 19.41
N GLY A 376 4.72 -16.97 18.39
CA GLY A 376 3.98 -15.70 18.43
C GLY A 376 4.71 -14.47 17.90
N LEU A 377 5.88 -14.61 17.24
CA LEU A 377 6.54 -13.48 16.60
C LEU A 377 5.69 -12.97 15.41
N LEU A 378 5.29 -11.70 15.44
CA LEU A 378 4.55 -11.07 14.34
C LEU A 378 5.51 -10.52 13.29
N GLU A 379 5.26 -10.84 12.02
CA GLU A 379 6.04 -10.34 10.89
C GLU A 379 6.06 -8.81 10.85
N LYS A 380 4.90 -8.17 11.04
CA LYS A 380 4.80 -6.69 11.05
C LYS A 380 5.68 -5.98 12.09
N ASP A 381 6.03 -6.63 13.20
CA ASP A 381 6.85 -6.05 14.26
C ASP A 381 8.33 -6.30 13.98
N LEU A 382 8.64 -7.51 13.48
CA LEU A 382 9.97 -7.89 13.02
C LEU A 382 10.47 -7.00 11.87
N THR A 383 9.65 -6.79 10.84
CA THR A 383 10.02 -5.99 9.66
C THR A 383 10.26 -4.53 10.04
N LEU A 384 9.41 -3.94 10.89
CA LEU A 384 9.58 -2.58 11.40
C LEU A 384 10.86 -2.44 12.24
N ALA A 385 11.15 -3.40 13.12
CA ALA A 385 12.37 -3.38 13.93
C ALA A 385 13.64 -3.49 13.09
N ILE A 386 13.66 -4.35 12.06
CA ILE A 386 14.79 -4.46 11.12
C ILE A 386 14.93 -3.18 10.28
N ALA A 387 13.82 -2.60 9.79
CA ALA A 387 13.83 -1.37 9.00
C ALA A 387 14.37 -0.16 9.79
N ARG A 388 14.02 -0.03 11.07
CA ARG A 388 14.51 1.04 11.97
C ARG A 388 16.02 0.95 12.22
N GLU A 389 16.55 -0.26 12.42
CA GLU A 389 17.99 -0.47 12.55
C GLU A 389 18.71 -0.20 11.22
N LEU A 390 18.19 -0.72 10.11
CA LEU A 390 18.76 -0.51 8.77
C LEU A 390 18.78 0.98 8.38
N LYS A 391 17.71 1.73 8.70
CA LYS A 391 17.67 3.19 8.56
C LYS A 391 18.86 3.85 9.26
N THR A 392 19.07 3.48 10.52
CA THR A 392 20.15 4.00 11.36
C THR A 392 21.53 3.69 10.77
N LEU A 393 21.75 2.47 10.27
CA LEU A 393 23.00 2.07 9.62
C LEU A 393 23.26 2.84 8.31
N LEU A 394 22.24 3.00 7.47
CA LEU A 394 22.33 3.73 6.19
C LEU A 394 22.57 5.23 6.40
N GLU A 395 21.87 5.86 7.34
CA GLU A 395 22.06 7.28 7.68
C GLU A 395 23.47 7.54 8.23
N GLN A 396 23.98 6.68 9.12
CA GLN A 396 25.31 6.85 9.72
C GLN A 396 26.47 6.41 8.81
N GLY A 397 26.30 5.33 8.05
CA GLY A 397 27.37 4.68 7.27
C GLY A 397 27.52 5.21 5.85
N MET A 398 26.44 5.69 5.23
CA MET A 398 26.46 6.26 3.87
C MET A 398 26.15 7.77 3.83
N GLY A 399 25.55 8.33 4.89
CA GLY A 399 25.00 9.70 4.85
C GLY A 399 23.75 9.83 3.98
N ALA A 400 23.07 8.70 3.69
CA ALA A 400 21.85 8.69 2.88
C ALA A 400 20.65 9.26 3.65
N GLN A 401 19.73 9.92 2.95
CA GLN A 401 18.42 10.30 3.49
C GLN A 401 17.50 9.08 3.42
N VAL A 402 17.07 8.57 4.57
CA VAL A 402 16.29 7.31 4.62
C VAL A 402 14.89 7.55 5.17
N PHE A 403 13.91 7.16 4.37
CA PHE A 403 12.48 7.28 4.69
C PHE A 403 11.88 5.90 4.89
N LEU A 404 10.93 5.76 5.81
CA LEU A 404 10.12 4.54 5.95
C LEU A 404 8.72 4.80 5.39
N THR A 405 8.09 3.79 4.79
CA THR A 405 6.66 3.83 4.41
C THR A 405 5.76 3.91 5.64
N ARG A 406 6.13 3.20 6.71
CA ARG A 406 5.62 3.35 8.08
C ARG A 406 6.76 3.34 9.10
N ASP A 407 6.70 4.24 10.07
CA ASP A 407 7.60 4.27 11.22
C ASP A 407 6.81 4.10 12.54
N THR A 408 5.76 3.28 12.48
CA THR A 408 4.86 2.89 13.57
C THR A 408 4.13 1.59 13.18
N ASP A 409 3.42 0.97 14.12
CA ASP A 409 2.43 -0.06 13.80
C ASP A 409 1.15 0.57 13.22
N VAL A 410 1.15 0.79 11.91
CA VAL A 410 0.01 1.29 11.12
C VAL A 410 -0.07 0.55 9.79
N TYR A 411 -1.29 0.36 9.27
CA TYR A 411 -1.50 -0.21 7.95
C TYR A 411 -1.22 0.83 6.85
N VAL A 412 -0.51 0.40 5.79
CA VAL A 412 -0.24 1.19 4.58
C VAL A 412 -0.49 0.27 3.38
N SER A 413 -1.24 0.73 2.37
CA SER A 413 -1.59 -0.11 1.21
C SER A 413 -0.38 -0.40 0.32
N LEU A 414 -0.40 -1.50 -0.45
CA LEU A 414 0.70 -1.89 -1.34
C LEU A 414 0.98 -0.81 -2.41
N GLU A 415 -0.06 -0.14 -2.87
CA GLU A 415 -0.01 0.98 -3.81
C GLU A 415 0.60 2.23 -3.15
N GLU A 416 0.15 2.58 -1.94
CA GLU A 416 0.62 3.74 -1.18
C GLU A 416 2.11 3.67 -0.84
N ARG A 417 2.63 2.47 -0.51
CA ARG A 417 4.07 2.23 -0.28
C ARG A 417 4.93 2.69 -1.48
N THR A 418 4.50 2.37 -2.70
CA THR A 418 5.21 2.82 -3.91
C THR A 418 4.96 4.29 -4.24
N ALA A 419 3.79 4.84 -3.90
CA ALA A 419 3.49 6.26 -4.05
C ALA A 419 4.41 7.11 -3.16
N LEU A 420 4.63 6.71 -1.90
CA LEU A 420 5.59 7.33 -1.00
C LEU A 420 7.03 7.26 -1.55
N ALA A 421 7.44 6.11 -2.08
CA ALA A 421 8.76 5.95 -2.70
C ALA A 421 9.00 6.93 -3.87
N ASN A 422 7.97 7.11 -4.71
CA ASN A 422 7.96 8.05 -5.81
C ASN A 422 7.93 9.52 -5.33
N HIS A 423 7.17 9.84 -4.28
CA HIS A 423 7.04 11.18 -3.70
C HIS A 423 8.38 11.71 -3.17
N TYR A 424 9.08 10.90 -2.38
CA TYR A 424 10.41 11.25 -1.86
C TYR A 424 11.49 11.33 -2.95
N ARG A 425 11.18 10.86 -4.17
CA ARG A 425 12.14 10.67 -5.27
C ARG A 425 13.33 9.82 -4.81
N ALA A 426 13.03 8.62 -4.29
CA ALA A 426 14.07 7.71 -3.84
C ALA A 426 14.88 7.16 -5.03
N ASP A 427 16.18 6.98 -4.82
CA ASP A 427 17.08 6.33 -5.76
C ASP A 427 16.99 4.80 -5.64
N LEU A 428 16.54 4.29 -4.49
CA LEU A 428 16.31 2.87 -4.20
C LEU A 428 15.03 2.64 -3.37
N PHE A 429 14.36 1.51 -3.64
CA PHE A 429 13.27 0.99 -2.82
C PHE A 429 13.57 -0.45 -2.35
N LEU A 430 13.46 -0.69 -1.04
CA LEU A 430 13.63 -2.00 -0.41
C LEU A 430 12.44 -2.30 0.50
N SER A 431 11.61 -3.26 0.09
CA SER A 431 10.59 -3.86 0.94
C SER A 431 11.18 -5.02 1.75
N ILE A 432 10.78 -5.15 3.01
CA ILE A 432 11.35 -6.07 4.00
C ILE A 432 10.21 -6.93 4.55
N HIS A 433 10.30 -8.24 4.31
CA HIS A 433 9.33 -9.28 4.70
C HIS A 433 10.07 -10.47 5.37
N ALA A 434 9.32 -11.40 5.95
CA ALA A 434 9.85 -12.56 6.67
C ALA A 434 8.96 -13.82 6.52
N ASN A 435 8.90 -14.31 5.28
CA ASN A 435 8.21 -15.47 4.70
C ASN A 435 7.66 -16.60 5.62
N SER A 436 6.66 -17.29 5.08
CA SER A 436 6.00 -18.46 5.68
C SER A 436 5.99 -19.67 4.75
N SER A 437 6.12 -20.86 5.32
CA SER A 437 5.96 -22.14 4.62
C SER A 437 5.08 -23.09 5.42
N ARG A 438 4.26 -23.86 4.71
CA ARG A 438 3.49 -24.98 5.28
C ARG A 438 4.40 -26.03 5.93
N SER A 439 5.65 -26.15 5.47
CA SER A 439 6.67 -26.98 6.09
C SER A 439 7.55 -26.15 7.03
N ARG A 440 7.40 -26.36 8.34
CA ARG A 440 8.18 -25.69 9.41
C ARG A 440 9.69 -26.02 9.41
N SER A 441 10.17 -26.90 8.52
CA SER A 441 11.60 -27.14 8.28
C SER A 441 12.19 -26.29 7.14
N THR A 442 11.36 -25.52 6.45
CA THR A 442 11.81 -24.53 5.45
C THR A 442 12.52 -23.40 6.16
N SER A 443 13.74 -23.07 5.74
CA SER A 443 14.51 -21.92 6.20
C SER A 443 15.33 -21.38 5.05
N GLY A 444 15.94 -20.22 5.26
CA GLY A 444 16.76 -19.53 4.28
C GLY A 444 16.25 -18.12 3.98
N VAL A 445 16.98 -17.44 3.11
CA VAL A 445 16.65 -16.08 2.66
C VAL A 445 16.46 -16.09 1.15
N GLU A 446 15.55 -15.25 0.64
CA GLU A 446 15.33 -15.05 -0.80
C GLU A 446 15.09 -13.56 -1.09
N THR A 447 15.50 -13.11 -2.28
CA THR A 447 15.35 -11.71 -2.70
C THR A 447 14.65 -11.65 -4.04
N TYR A 448 13.59 -10.85 -4.11
CA TYR A 448 12.70 -10.73 -5.24
C TYR A 448 12.85 -9.38 -5.95
N TYR A 449 12.80 -9.41 -7.28
CA TYR A 449 12.60 -8.23 -8.12
C TYR A 449 11.31 -8.38 -8.95
N LEU A 450 10.81 -7.27 -9.49
CA LEU A 450 9.60 -7.28 -10.32
C LEU A 450 9.91 -7.86 -11.72
N ASP A 451 9.48 -9.09 -11.94
CA ASP A 451 9.40 -9.75 -13.25
C ASP A 451 8.40 -10.91 -13.15
N PHE A 452 8.25 -11.72 -14.20
CA PHE A 452 7.30 -12.85 -14.19
C PHE A 452 7.65 -13.93 -13.15
N ALA A 453 6.64 -14.53 -12.54
CA ALA A 453 6.80 -15.68 -11.65
C ALA A 453 7.09 -16.95 -12.48
N THR A 454 8.27 -17.53 -12.31
CA THR A 454 8.73 -18.68 -13.12
C THR A 454 8.25 -20.02 -12.56
N THR A 455 7.89 -20.06 -11.27
CA THR A 455 7.49 -21.27 -10.54
C THR A 455 6.19 -21.05 -9.75
N ASP A 456 5.53 -22.14 -9.36
CA ASP A 456 4.32 -22.07 -8.53
C ASP A 456 4.59 -21.56 -7.11
N ALA A 457 5.80 -21.75 -6.59
CA ALA A 457 6.20 -21.17 -5.30
C ALA A 457 6.31 -19.63 -5.39
N GLU A 458 6.84 -19.09 -6.49
CA GLU A 458 6.84 -17.64 -6.76
C GLU A 458 5.42 -17.10 -6.93
N ARG A 459 4.51 -17.87 -7.53
CA ARG A 459 3.08 -17.52 -7.61
C ARG A 459 2.37 -17.57 -6.25
N GLU A 460 2.62 -18.58 -5.40
CA GLU A 460 2.00 -18.68 -4.06
C GLU A 460 2.47 -17.53 -3.15
N ILE A 461 3.75 -17.17 -3.19
CA ILE A 461 4.29 -16.05 -2.39
C ILE A 461 3.78 -14.70 -2.94
N ALA A 462 3.79 -14.49 -4.27
CA ALA A 462 3.18 -13.29 -4.85
C ALA A 462 1.68 -13.18 -4.53
N ALA A 463 0.94 -14.28 -4.52
CA ALA A 463 -0.47 -14.31 -4.15
C ALA A 463 -0.70 -13.99 -2.67
N ARG A 464 0.24 -14.35 -1.77
CA ARG A 464 0.20 -13.99 -0.35
C ARG A 464 0.46 -12.50 -0.14
N GLU A 465 1.57 -11.98 -0.65
CA GLU A 465 1.92 -10.57 -0.40
C GLU A 465 1.00 -9.60 -1.12
N ASN A 466 0.41 -10.01 -2.26
CA ASN A 466 -0.64 -9.25 -2.95
C ASN A 466 -2.05 -9.47 -2.36
N ALA A 467 -2.25 -10.31 -1.34
CA ALA A 467 -3.59 -10.72 -0.87
C ALA A 467 -4.44 -9.56 -0.32
N THR A 468 -3.82 -8.43 0.04
CA THR A 468 -4.51 -7.21 0.50
C THR A 468 -4.95 -6.28 -0.63
N SER A 469 -4.61 -6.57 -1.89
CA SER A 469 -4.87 -5.68 -3.04
C SER A 469 -6.02 -6.14 -3.94
N MET A 470 -6.31 -5.31 -4.94
CA MET A 470 -7.49 -5.38 -5.79
C MET A 470 -7.28 -6.12 -7.12
N ARG A 471 -6.04 -6.27 -7.57
CA ARG A 471 -5.69 -6.91 -8.86
C ARG A 471 -5.49 -8.42 -8.71
N SER A 472 -5.83 -9.21 -9.73
CA SER A 472 -5.55 -10.65 -9.76
C SER A 472 -4.14 -10.95 -10.28
N VAL A 473 -3.54 -12.09 -9.92
CA VAL A 473 -2.17 -12.46 -10.37
C VAL A 473 -2.04 -12.44 -11.91
N SER A 474 -3.04 -12.92 -12.64
CA SER A 474 -3.05 -12.90 -14.11
C SER A 474 -3.23 -11.49 -14.71
N GLU A 475 -3.93 -10.59 -14.02
CA GLU A 475 -3.99 -9.17 -14.40
C GLU A 475 -2.63 -8.49 -14.15
N LEU A 476 -1.96 -8.83 -13.05
CA LEU A 476 -0.64 -8.32 -12.70
C LEU A 476 0.43 -8.80 -13.69
N GLU A 477 0.37 -10.05 -14.17
CA GLU A 477 1.23 -10.54 -15.24
C GLU A 477 1.04 -9.71 -16.53
N ASN A 478 -0.20 -9.47 -16.95
CA ASN A 478 -0.52 -8.61 -18.10
C ASN A 478 -0.14 -7.13 -17.89
N LEU A 479 0.00 -6.67 -16.64
CA LEU A 479 0.46 -5.33 -16.29
C LEU A 479 2.00 -5.25 -16.27
N VAL A 480 2.69 -6.30 -15.77
CA VAL A 480 4.16 -6.41 -15.80
C VAL A 480 4.67 -6.44 -17.24
N GLN A 481 3.97 -7.11 -18.17
CA GLN A 481 4.25 -7.03 -19.63
C GLN A 481 4.29 -5.59 -20.17
N LYS A 482 3.57 -4.65 -19.55
CA LYS A 482 3.48 -3.24 -19.98
C LYS A 482 4.36 -2.29 -19.16
N ILE A 483 4.69 -2.65 -17.92
CA ILE A 483 5.41 -1.79 -16.96
C ILE A 483 6.90 -2.15 -16.83
N ALA A 484 7.33 -3.36 -17.21
CA ALA A 484 8.72 -3.81 -17.13
C ALA A 484 9.63 -3.09 -18.15
N ARG A 485 9.96 -1.83 -17.87
CA ARG A 485 11.07 -1.10 -18.52
C ARG A 485 12.34 -1.91 -18.30
N ALA A 486 12.95 -2.41 -19.38
CA ALA A 486 14.04 -3.38 -19.32
C ALA A 486 15.22 -2.91 -18.44
N GLU A 487 15.51 -1.61 -18.42
CA GLU A 487 16.51 -0.97 -17.58
C GLU A 487 16.20 -1.12 -16.08
N LYS A 488 14.97 -0.78 -15.63
CA LYS A 488 14.55 -0.96 -14.22
C LYS A 488 14.63 -2.43 -13.81
N SER A 489 14.19 -3.38 -14.65
CA SER A 489 14.28 -4.81 -14.30
C SER A 489 15.74 -5.24 -14.17
N ALA A 490 16.61 -4.85 -15.10
CA ALA A 490 18.04 -5.15 -15.03
C ALA A 490 18.71 -4.57 -13.77
N GLU A 491 18.47 -3.31 -13.43
CA GLU A 491 19.00 -2.67 -12.22
C GLU A 491 18.47 -3.34 -10.94
N SER A 492 17.16 -3.64 -10.89
CA SER A 492 16.54 -4.31 -9.73
C SER A 492 17.07 -5.74 -9.56
N ARG A 493 17.42 -6.42 -10.66
CA ARG A 493 18.03 -7.76 -10.67
C ARG A 493 19.51 -7.75 -10.26
N GLU A 494 20.28 -6.72 -10.65
CA GLU A 494 21.65 -6.50 -10.16
C GLU A 494 21.63 -6.28 -8.64
N LEU A 495 20.75 -5.37 -8.17
CA LEU A 495 20.51 -5.11 -6.75
C LEU A 495 20.09 -6.37 -5.98
N ALA A 496 19.11 -7.13 -6.49
CA ALA A 496 18.64 -8.37 -5.86
C ALA A 496 19.76 -9.41 -5.73
N SER A 497 20.64 -9.54 -6.73
CA SER A 497 21.76 -10.50 -6.70
C SER A 497 22.81 -10.16 -5.64
N ILE A 498 23.12 -8.87 -5.48
CA ILE A 498 24.08 -8.42 -4.46
C ILE A 498 23.45 -8.51 -3.07
N MET A 499 22.19 -8.08 -2.93
CA MET A 499 21.41 -8.19 -1.69
C MET A 499 21.33 -9.64 -1.22
N GLN A 500 20.87 -10.56 -2.06
CA GLN A 500 20.74 -11.99 -1.73
C GLN A 500 22.05 -12.58 -1.19
N LYS A 501 23.17 -12.30 -1.86
CA LYS A 501 24.49 -12.78 -1.47
C LYS A 501 24.91 -12.26 -0.09
N ARG A 502 24.65 -10.98 0.21
CA ARG A 502 25.01 -10.35 1.50
C ARG A 502 24.07 -10.80 2.62
N LEU A 503 22.77 -10.87 2.34
CA LEU A 503 21.74 -11.37 3.24
C LEU A 503 22.00 -12.82 3.65
N HIS A 504 22.32 -13.72 2.71
CA HIS A 504 22.70 -15.10 3.03
C HIS A 504 23.99 -15.17 3.86
N LEU A 505 25.03 -14.39 3.52
CA LEU A 505 26.28 -14.34 4.30
C LEU A 505 26.06 -13.85 5.74
N GLY A 506 25.13 -12.91 5.96
CA GLY A 506 24.70 -12.49 7.29
C GLY A 506 23.92 -13.59 8.02
N ALA A 507 22.87 -14.12 7.40
CA ALA A 507 22.04 -15.18 7.97
C ALA A 507 22.85 -16.42 8.37
N ARG A 508 23.86 -16.82 7.57
CA ARG A 508 24.70 -18.00 7.86
C ARG A 508 25.63 -17.82 9.05
N ARG A 509 25.83 -16.60 9.56
CA ARG A 509 26.55 -16.33 10.82
C ARG A 509 25.66 -16.60 12.04
N LEU A 510 24.35 -16.38 11.92
CA LEU A 510 23.37 -16.65 12.98
C LEU A 510 22.91 -18.12 12.98
N LEU A 511 22.64 -18.65 11.78
CA LEU A 511 22.12 -19.99 11.55
C LEU A 511 22.97 -20.67 10.46
N PRO A 512 24.01 -21.44 10.82
CA PRO A 512 24.90 -22.09 9.85
C PRO A 512 24.20 -23.02 8.85
N ALA A 513 23.01 -23.52 9.19
CA ALA A 513 22.16 -24.37 8.34
C ALA A 513 21.11 -23.59 7.53
N THR A 514 21.13 -22.25 7.54
CA THR A 514 20.25 -21.43 6.71
C THR A 514 20.57 -21.62 5.23
N LYS A 515 19.56 -21.55 4.36
CA LYS A 515 19.72 -21.77 2.92
C LYS A 515 19.85 -20.47 2.16
N ASP A 516 20.73 -20.44 1.16
CA ASP A 516 20.57 -19.50 0.05
C ASP A 516 19.44 -20.04 -0.83
N ARG A 517 18.35 -19.29 -0.99
CA ARG A 517 17.20 -19.71 -1.79
C ARG A 517 17.13 -19.01 -3.15
N GLY A 518 18.15 -18.20 -3.46
CA GLY A 518 18.36 -17.52 -4.73
C GLY A 518 17.67 -16.16 -4.87
N VAL A 519 17.98 -15.50 -5.98
CA VAL A 519 17.20 -14.38 -6.51
C VAL A 519 16.01 -14.95 -7.27
N ARG A 520 14.84 -14.34 -7.07
CA ARG A 520 13.58 -14.74 -7.69
C ARG A 520 12.89 -13.56 -8.34
N SER A 521 11.91 -13.85 -9.19
CA SER A 521 11.00 -12.85 -9.76
C SER A 521 9.56 -13.21 -9.46
N ALA A 522 8.74 -12.22 -9.15
CA ALA A 522 7.29 -12.37 -9.08
C ALA A 522 6.57 -11.02 -9.22
N PRO A 523 5.28 -11.01 -9.59
CA PRO A 523 4.51 -9.80 -9.86
C PRO A 523 3.99 -9.12 -8.56
N PHE A 524 4.91 -8.72 -7.67
CA PHE A 524 4.56 -8.02 -6.42
C PHE A 524 4.09 -6.58 -6.66
N ILE A 525 2.90 -6.23 -6.17
CA ILE A 525 2.29 -4.91 -6.35
C ILE A 525 3.13 -3.81 -5.68
N VAL A 526 3.73 -4.12 -4.54
CA VAL A 526 4.67 -3.23 -3.82
C VAL A 526 5.94 -2.91 -4.61
N LEU A 527 6.19 -3.56 -5.75
CA LEU A 527 7.28 -3.25 -6.69
C LEU A 527 6.79 -2.65 -8.02
N ILE A 528 5.50 -2.77 -8.37
CA ILE A 528 4.94 -2.31 -9.67
C ILE A 528 4.98 -0.79 -9.80
N GLY A 529 4.49 -0.05 -8.80
CA GLY A 529 4.39 1.41 -8.86
C GLY A 529 5.72 2.15 -8.74
N ALA A 530 6.79 1.50 -8.27
CA ALA A 530 8.09 2.13 -8.00
C ALA A 530 8.80 2.57 -9.29
N LYS A 531 9.26 3.82 -9.36
CA LYS A 531 9.97 4.39 -10.54
C LYS A 531 11.49 4.18 -10.54
N MET A 532 12.04 3.73 -9.42
CA MET A 532 13.46 3.44 -9.16
C MET A 532 13.70 1.91 -9.04
N PRO A 533 14.96 1.43 -9.01
CA PRO A 533 15.25 0.02 -8.72
C PRO A 533 14.60 -0.42 -7.39
N SER A 534 13.89 -1.54 -7.44
CA SER A 534 12.94 -1.94 -6.40
C SER A 534 12.98 -3.44 -6.13
N ILE A 535 13.26 -3.84 -4.89
CA ILE A 535 13.30 -5.25 -4.46
C ILE A 535 12.49 -5.50 -3.19
N LEU A 536 12.09 -6.76 -2.99
CA LEU A 536 11.53 -7.29 -1.74
C LEU A 536 12.50 -8.35 -1.19
N ALA A 537 12.89 -8.22 0.08
CA ALA A 537 13.83 -9.13 0.73
C ALA A 537 13.12 -9.94 1.84
N GLU A 538 13.14 -11.27 1.68
CA GLU A 538 12.65 -12.23 2.67
C GLU A 538 13.79 -12.59 3.62
N VAL A 539 13.79 -12.00 4.82
CA VAL A 539 14.95 -12.06 5.73
C VAL A 539 15.13 -13.41 6.44
N ALA A 540 14.07 -14.22 6.51
CA ALA A 540 14.07 -15.62 6.95
C ALA A 540 12.67 -16.25 6.70
N PHE A 541 12.44 -17.49 7.17
CA PHE A 541 11.10 -18.08 7.24
C PHE A 541 10.59 -18.14 8.68
N ILE A 542 9.81 -17.17 9.18
CA ILE A 542 9.41 -17.18 10.60
C ILE A 542 8.41 -18.29 10.96
N SER A 543 7.84 -18.98 9.97
CA SER A 543 7.18 -20.29 10.17
C SER A 543 8.10 -21.39 10.76
N ASN A 544 9.42 -21.18 10.73
CA ASN A 544 10.44 -22.07 11.26
C ASN A 544 10.87 -21.65 12.67
N PRO A 545 10.74 -22.52 13.70
CA PRO A 545 11.12 -22.19 15.07
C PRO A 545 12.58 -21.76 15.27
N LYS A 546 13.51 -22.11 14.36
CA LYS A 546 14.92 -21.72 14.44
C LYS A 546 15.15 -20.30 13.94
N ASP A 547 14.53 -19.97 12.82
CA ASP A 547 14.57 -18.64 12.21
C ASP A 547 13.86 -17.63 13.13
N GLU A 548 12.64 -17.96 13.58
CA GLU A 548 11.90 -17.20 14.60
C GLU A 548 12.68 -17.08 15.92
N GLY A 549 13.22 -18.20 16.41
CA GLY A 549 14.01 -18.28 17.64
C GLY A 549 15.34 -17.51 17.59
N VAL A 550 15.73 -16.96 16.43
CA VAL A 550 16.86 -16.03 16.26
C VAL A 550 16.36 -14.59 16.09
N LEU A 551 15.34 -14.36 15.26
CA LEU A 551 14.85 -13.02 14.93
C LEU A 551 13.95 -12.39 16.01
N SER A 552 13.45 -13.21 16.94
CA SER A 552 12.88 -12.74 18.22
C SER A 552 13.92 -12.02 19.10
N ARG A 553 15.22 -12.28 18.94
CA ARG A 553 16.29 -11.57 19.67
C ARG A 553 16.78 -10.33 18.93
N GLU A 554 17.25 -9.34 19.69
CA GLU A 554 17.72 -8.06 19.15
C GLU A 554 18.98 -8.24 18.28
N GLU A 555 19.92 -9.08 18.72
CA GLU A 555 21.15 -9.39 18.01
C GLU A 555 20.88 -10.02 16.64
N GLY A 556 19.83 -10.86 16.55
CA GLY A 556 19.38 -11.45 15.29
C GLY A 556 18.86 -10.40 14.31
N ARG A 557 18.00 -9.48 14.78
CA ARG A 557 17.48 -8.37 13.97
C ARG A 557 18.60 -7.43 13.52
N LYS A 558 19.51 -7.06 14.43
CA LYS A 558 20.66 -6.20 14.13
C LYS A 558 21.61 -6.81 13.10
N ALA A 559 21.88 -8.12 13.20
CA ALA A 559 22.68 -8.82 12.20
C ALA A 559 21.98 -8.91 10.82
N MET A 560 20.64 -8.96 10.76
CA MET A 560 19.93 -8.90 9.46
C MET A 560 19.90 -7.48 8.90
N ALA A 561 19.69 -6.46 9.72
CA ALA A 561 19.83 -5.06 9.30
C ALA A 561 21.25 -4.78 8.76
N GLN A 562 22.30 -5.28 9.41
CA GLN A 562 23.67 -5.19 8.89
C GLN A 562 23.85 -5.93 7.56
N ALA A 563 23.21 -7.10 7.38
CA ALA A 563 23.30 -7.85 6.13
C ALA A 563 22.58 -7.16 4.96
N LEU A 564 21.46 -6.48 5.23
CA LEU A 564 20.76 -5.62 4.26
C LEU A 564 21.57 -4.35 3.93
N TYR A 565 22.23 -3.75 4.93
CA TYR A 565 23.15 -2.62 4.74
C TYR A 565 24.34 -3.02 3.85
N ASP A 566 25.01 -4.14 4.15
CA ASP A 566 26.10 -4.70 3.34
C ASP A 566 25.63 -4.99 1.88
N GLY A 567 24.35 -5.33 1.70
CA GLY A 567 23.66 -5.47 0.41
C GLY A 567 23.56 -4.18 -0.38
N ILE A 568 23.01 -3.12 0.23
CA ILE A 568 22.88 -1.79 -0.40
C ILE A 568 24.26 -1.20 -0.70
N VAL A 569 25.19 -1.23 0.26
CA VAL A 569 26.58 -0.78 0.08
C VAL A 569 27.24 -1.50 -1.09
N GLY A 570 27.12 -2.84 -1.16
CA GLY A 570 27.68 -3.62 -2.25
C GLY A 570 27.12 -3.28 -3.63
N TYR A 571 25.87 -2.79 -3.73
CA TYR A 571 25.28 -2.32 -4.99
C TYR A 571 25.75 -0.89 -5.34
N VAL A 572 25.86 -0.01 -4.35
CA VAL A 572 26.41 1.36 -4.53
C VAL A 572 27.85 1.30 -5.05
N GLU A 573 28.64 0.32 -4.58
CA GLU A 573 29.99 0.03 -5.07
C GLU A 573 30.03 -0.30 -6.58
N THR A 574 29.06 -1.06 -7.14
CA THR A 574 29.05 -1.38 -8.58
C THR A 574 28.61 -0.21 -9.46
N LEU A 575 28.00 0.84 -8.89
CA LEU A 575 27.68 2.07 -9.62
C LEU A 575 28.88 3.03 -9.76
N GLY A 576 30.07 2.65 -9.27
CA GLY A 576 31.28 3.49 -9.32
C GLY A 576 31.26 4.66 -8.33
N SER A 577 30.29 4.70 -7.41
CA SER A 577 30.18 5.74 -6.41
C SER A 577 31.18 5.54 -5.27
N ASN A 578 32.23 6.37 -5.25
CA ASN A 578 33.12 6.48 -4.09
C ASN A 578 32.32 6.89 -2.84
N LEU A 579 32.09 5.94 -1.95
CA LEU A 579 31.52 6.15 -0.61
C LEU A 579 32.39 7.14 0.15
N VAL A 580 31.79 8.21 0.68
CA VAL A 580 32.52 9.21 1.46
C VAL A 580 32.79 8.64 2.84
N HIS A 581 33.92 7.95 2.98
CA HIS A 581 34.45 7.57 4.29
C HIS A 581 34.75 8.85 5.09
N HIS A 582 33.82 9.27 5.95
CA HIS A 582 34.16 10.05 7.12
C HIS A 582 35.11 9.18 7.98
N ARG A 583 36.40 9.47 7.90
CA ARG A 583 37.38 8.93 8.85
C ARG A 583 36.89 9.24 10.26
N ARG A 584 36.58 8.20 11.03
CA ARG A 584 36.79 8.28 12.48
C ARG A 584 38.31 8.31 12.67
N ASP A 585 38.84 9.53 12.80
CA ASP A 585 40.24 9.70 13.18
C ASP A 585 40.45 9.02 14.53
N ARG A 586 41.37 8.05 14.56
CA ARG A 586 41.80 7.41 15.81
C ARG A 586 42.72 8.37 16.55
N LYS A 587 42.32 8.73 17.77
CA LYS A 587 43.20 9.10 18.87
C LYS A 587 42.84 8.22 20.07
#